data_AF-A0A958G608-F1
#
_entry.id   AF-A0A958G608-F1
#
_cell.length_a   1.000
_cell.length_b   1.000
_cell.length_c   1.000
_cell.angle_alpha   90.00
_cell.angle_beta   90.00
_cell.angle_gamma   90.00
#
_symmetry.space_group_name_H-M   'P 1'
#
loop_
_entity.id
_entity.type
_entity.pdbx_description
1 polymer ?
#
loop_
_entity_poly.entity_id
_entity_poly.type
_entity_poly.pdbx_seq_one_letter_code
_entity_poly.pdbx_strand_id
1 'polypeptide(L)'
;KVGTVTAATATELTVQTPNLADVTVMVQVAVKGSEVWSNELPFTFKPTLTVVDSSTEWPNGVDVDDDGNVYFGATVGEQIIKVTPDGVRSVFADVPVRGAVRFGPGGYLYVCEKWEGKVVRISPDGATIEDVAEVSDPVSLDWDADGNLYIVSGDAG
;
A
#
# COMPACT_ATOMS: atom_id res chain seq x y z
N LYS A 1 -10.23 27.94 2.53
CA LYS A 1 -10.35 27.22 1.23
C LYS A 1 -11.73 26.57 1.23
N VAL A 2 -12.60 26.85 0.26
CA VAL A 2 -13.99 26.39 0.27
C VAL A 2 -14.06 25.03 -0.42
N GLY A 3 -14.62 24.02 0.24
CA GLY A 3 -14.95 22.75 -0.41
C GLY A 3 -16.16 22.91 -1.33
N THR A 4 -16.22 22.15 -2.42
CA THR A 4 -17.35 22.22 -3.36
C THR A 4 -18.45 21.28 -2.88
N VAL A 5 -19.64 21.80 -2.58
CA VAL A 5 -20.81 20.96 -2.26
C VAL A 5 -21.25 20.23 -3.53
N THR A 6 -21.29 18.90 -3.49
CA THR A 6 -21.67 18.03 -4.62
C THR A 6 -23.08 17.45 -4.48
N ALA A 7 -23.58 17.33 -3.24
CA ALA A 7 -24.96 16.95 -2.95
C ALA A 7 -25.42 17.55 -1.62
N ALA A 8 -26.73 17.72 -1.49
CA ALA A 8 -27.35 18.24 -0.27
C ALA A 8 -28.72 17.58 -0.05
N THR A 9 -29.01 17.20 1.19
CA THR A 9 -30.34 16.84 1.68
C THR A 9 -30.74 17.80 2.80
N ALA A 10 -31.90 17.61 3.42
CA ALA A 10 -32.30 18.39 4.59
C ALA A 10 -31.36 18.23 5.79
N THR A 11 -30.59 17.12 5.86
CA THR A 11 -29.75 16.77 7.02
C THR A 11 -28.31 16.40 6.67
N GLU A 12 -27.92 16.48 5.40
CA GLU A 12 -26.60 16.03 4.94
C GLU A 12 -26.06 16.91 3.82
N LEU A 13 -24.75 17.15 3.84
CA LEU A 13 -24.00 17.76 2.75
C LEU A 13 -22.86 16.84 2.36
N THR A 14 -22.79 16.48 1.08
CA THR A 14 -21.62 15.83 0.49
C THR A 14 -20.74 16.91 -0.13
N VAL A 15 -19.46 16.91 0.23
CA VAL A 15 -18.51 17.96 -0.19
C VAL A 15 -17.29 17.30 -0.78
N GLN A 16 -16.88 17.73 -1.98
CA GLN A 16 -15.55 17.44 -2.48
C GLN A 16 -14.55 18.24 -1.66
N THR A 17 -13.74 17.53 -0.89
CA THR A 17 -12.69 18.14 -0.07
C THR A 17 -11.68 18.86 -0.96
N PRO A 18 -11.20 20.06 -0.57
CA PRO A 18 -10.08 20.68 -1.26
C PRO A 18 -8.85 19.75 -1.16
N ASN A 19 -7.98 19.78 -2.17
CA ASN A 19 -6.70 19.06 -2.11
C ASN A 19 -5.84 19.67 -0.98
N LEU A 20 -5.98 19.10 0.21
CA LEU A 20 -5.34 19.44 1.49
C LEU A 20 -5.08 18.12 2.19
N ALA A 21 -3.93 18.02 2.85
CA ALA A 21 -3.52 16.87 3.62
C ALA A 21 -2.74 17.33 4.84
N ASP A 22 -2.73 16.52 5.89
CA ASP A 22 -1.97 16.77 7.11
C ASP A 22 -2.28 18.14 7.75
N VAL A 23 -3.53 18.58 7.64
CA VAL A 23 -3.98 19.85 8.22
C VAL A 23 -5.36 19.71 8.85
N THR A 24 -5.53 20.35 10.00
CA THR A 24 -6.84 20.57 10.61
C THR A 24 -7.39 21.91 10.14
N VAL A 25 -8.61 21.91 9.63
CA VAL A 25 -9.35 23.13 9.29
C VAL A 25 -10.60 23.23 10.15
N MET A 26 -11.05 24.46 10.40
CA MET A 26 -12.37 24.68 11.00
C MET A 26 -13.42 24.69 9.89
N VAL A 27 -14.44 23.85 10.03
CA VAL A 27 -15.56 23.70 9.10
C VAL A 27 -16.79 24.36 9.71
N GLN A 28 -17.46 25.19 8.91
CA GLN A 28 -18.76 25.77 9.20
C GLN A 28 -19.61 25.74 7.93
N VAL A 29 -20.92 25.65 8.08
CA VAL A 29 -21.88 25.55 6.97
C VAL A 29 -22.97 26.60 7.11
N ALA A 30 -23.47 27.07 5.97
CA ALA A 30 -24.63 27.97 5.90
C ALA A 30 -25.51 27.57 4.72
N VAL A 31 -26.82 27.76 4.86
CA VAL A 31 -27.77 27.63 3.76
C VAL A 31 -27.74 28.92 2.94
N LYS A 32 -27.87 28.80 1.62
CA LYS A 32 -27.92 29.97 0.73
C LYS A 32 -29.00 30.96 1.16
N GLY A 33 -28.61 32.21 1.40
CA GLY A 33 -29.50 33.28 1.87
C GLY A 33 -29.59 33.41 3.40
N SER A 34 -28.92 32.54 4.16
CA SER A 34 -28.77 32.71 5.61
C SER A 34 -27.84 33.89 5.93
N GLU A 35 -28.19 34.67 6.95
CA GLU A 35 -27.33 35.72 7.53
C GLU A 35 -26.36 35.17 8.57
N VAL A 36 -26.54 33.91 8.99
CA VAL A 36 -25.73 33.24 10.01
C VAL A 36 -25.12 31.93 9.51
N TRP A 37 -23.97 31.59 10.08
CA TRP A 37 -23.28 30.31 9.90
C TRP A 37 -23.58 29.38 11.08
N SER A 38 -23.35 28.08 10.88
CA SER A 38 -23.28 27.12 11.98
C SER A 38 -22.13 27.44 12.94
N ASN A 39 -22.06 26.70 14.05
CA ASN A 39 -20.83 26.62 14.83
C ASN A 39 -19.66 26.07 13.98
N GLU A 40 -18.44 26.36 14.42
CA GLU A 40 -17.23 25.80 13.83
C GLU A 40 -16.89 24.44 14.45
N LEU A 41 -16.48 23.48 13.61
CA LEU A 41 -16.02 22.16 14.03
C LEU A 41 -14.65 21.87 13.40
N PRO A 42 -13.68 21.30 14.15
CA PRO A 42 -12.41 20.90 13.58
C PRO A 42 -12.59 19.67 12.68
N PHE A 43 -11.94 19.69 11.52
CA PHE A 43 -11.84 18.56 10.62
C PHE A 43 -10.39 18.37 10.20
N THR A 44 -9.82 17.19 10.49
CA THR A 44 -8.45 16.84 10.12
C THR A 44 -8.46 16.02 8.85
N PHE A 45 -7.80 16.53 7.81
CA PHE A 45 -7.55 15.75 6.60
C PHE A 45 -6.57 14.63 6.90
N LYS A 46 -6.83 13.42 6.39
CA LYS A 46 -5.90 12.30 6.51
C LYS A 46 -4.55 12.67 5.88
N PRO A 47 -3.45 12.05 6.34
CA PRO A 47 -2.16 12.20 5.70
C PRO A 47 -2.21 11.78 4.24
N THR A 48 -1.47 12.50 3.38
CA THR A 48 -1.18 11.99 2.02
C THR A 48 -0.01 11.01 2.04
N LEU A 49 0.86 11.13 3.04
CA LEU A 49 2.04 10.30 3.20
C LEU A 49 2.13 9.85 4.66
N THR A 50 2.49 8.59 4.86
CA THR A 50 2.87 8.07 6.18
C THR A 50 4.15 7.27 6.03
N VAL A 51 5.09 7.48 6.95
CA VAL A 51 6.30 6.67 7.02
C VAL A 51 6.01 5.47 7.90
N VAL A 52 5.97 4.28 7.31
CA VAL A 52 5.67 3.02 8.02
C VAL A 52 6.92 2.35 8.58
N ASP A 53 8.07 2.56 7.94
CA ASP A 53 9.38 2.17 8.46
C ASP A 53 10.46 3.10 7.89
N SER A 54 11.40 3.51 8.73
CA SER A 54 12.56 4.34 8.36
C SER A 54 13.88 3.69 8.72
N SER A 55 13.85 2.41 9.10
CA SER A 55 15.00 1.69 9.64
C SER A 55 15.59 0.68 8.64
N THR A 56 14.81 0.27 7.64
CA THR A 56 15.24 -0.72 6.66
C THR A 56 16.22 -0.13 5.66
N GLU A 57 17.39 -0.77 5.58
CA GLU A 57 18.39 -0.48 4.56
C GLU A 57 18.06 -1.22 3.26
N TRP A 58 18.09 -0.48 2.15
CA TRP A 58 17.78 -0.97 0.80
C TRP A 58 16.43 -1.70 0.71
N PRO A 59 15.32 -0.99 1.01
CA PRO A 59 13.99 -1.56 0.82
C PRO A 59 13.72 -1.80 -0.67
N ASN A 60 13.11 -2.94 -0.98
CA ASN A 60 12.73 -3.34 -2.33
C ASN A 60 11.33 -3.94 -2.33
N GLY A 61 10.53 -3.63 -3.33
CA GLY A 61 9.15 -4.10 -3.44
C GLY A 61 8.27 -3.63 -2.27
N VAL A 62 6.98 -3.46 -2.50
CA VAL A 62 6.03 -3.20 -1.42
C VAL A 62 4.64 -3.61 -1.86
N ASP A 63 3.91 -4.23 -0.95
CA ASP A 63 2.49 -4.48 -1.10
C ASP A 63 1.76 -4.43 0.23
N VAL A 64 0.44 -4.39 0.17
CA VAL A 64 -0.43 -4.25 1.35
C VAL A 64 -1.49 -5.33 1.31
N ASP A 65 -1.73 -6.01 2.44
CA ASP A 65 -2.82 -6.98 2.56
C ASP A 65 -4.16 -6.31 2.85
N ASP A 66 -5.26 -7.08 2.81
CA ASP A 66 -6.62 -6.59 3.05
C ASP A 66 -6.83 -6.02 4.47
N ASP A 67 -5.99 -6.41 5.43
CA ASP A 67 -6.00 -5.89 6.80
C ASP A 67 -5.18 -4.60 6.95
N GLY A 68 -4.53 -4.13 5.88
CA GLY A 68 -3.72 -2.92 5.86
C GLY A 68 -2.30 -3.12 6.39
N ASN A 69 -1.84 -4.35 6.58
CA ASN A 69 -0.43 -4.60 6.90
C ASN A 69 0.43 -4.39 5.65
N VAL A 70 1.56 -3.72 5.81
CA VAL A 70 2.52 -3.43 4.74
C VAL A 70 3.62 -4.49 4.75
N TYR A 71 3.90 -5.06 3.59
CA TYR A 71 4.98 -6.03 3.37
C TYR A 71 5.95 -5.46 2.37
N PHE A 72 7.23 -5.50 2.69
CA PHE A 72 8.28 -5.03 1.81
C PHE A 72 9.54 -5.85 2.01
N GLY A 73 10.38 -5.87 0.98
CA GLY A 73 11.66 -6.54 1.04
C GLY A 73 12.72 -5.71 1.72
N ALA A 74 13.44 -6.31 2.66
CA ALA A 74 14.70 -5.81 3.20
C ALA A 74 15.84 -6.57 2.53
N THR A 75 16.49 -5.95 1.54
CA THR A 75 17.59 -6.61 0.82
C THR A 75 18.78 -6.86 1.73
N VAL A 76 19.07 -5.94 2.64
CA VAL A 76 20.01 -6.21 3.73
C VAL A 76 19.28 -7.05 4.77
N GLY A 77 19.73 -8.30 4.93
CA GLY A 77 19.09 -9.29 5.80
C GLY A 77 18.30 -10.36 5.05
N GLU A 78 18.02 -10.15 3.75
CA GLU A 78 17.33 -11.11 2.89
C GLU A 78 15.99 -11.55 3.49
N GLN A 79 15.12 -10.57 3.75
CA GLN A 79 13.86 -10.77 4.47
C GLN A 79 12.69 -10.04 3.83
N ILE A 80 11.49 -10.59 3.98
CA ILE A 80 10.25 -9.80 3.92
C ILE A 80 9.93 -9.30 5.32
N ILE A 81 9.75 -7.99 5.43
CA ILE A 81 9.33 -7.32 6.66
C ILE A 81 7.83 -7.06 6.56
N LYS A 82 7.10 -7.36 7.65
CA LYS A 82 5.70 -6.98 7.84
C LYS A 82 5.62 -5.85 8.87
N VAL A 83 4.87 -4.81 8.55
CA VAL A 83 4.50 -3.72 9.46
C VAL A 83 2.99 -3.62 9.51
N THR A 84 2.43 -3.74 10.70
CA THR A 84 0.97 -3.63 10.93
C THR A 84 0.49 -2.17 10.93
N PRO A 85 -0.83 -1.89 10.81
CA PRO A 85 -1.37 -0.53 10.89
C PRO A 85 -1.06 0.22 12.19
N ASP A 86 -0.83 -0.50 13.29
CA ASP A 86 -0.39 0.06 14.58
C ASP A 86 1.14 0.21 14.69
N GLY A 87 1.88 -0.07 13.61
CA GLY A 87 3.33 0.14 13.50
C GLY A 87 4.19 -0.98 14.06
N VAL A 88 3.63 -2.16 14.32
CA VAL A 88 4.40 -3.32 14.81
C VAL A 88 5.18 -3.93 13.65
N ARG A 89 6.51 -3.85 13.74
CA ARG A 89 7.46 -4.41 12.77
C ARG A 89 7.84 -5.84 13.14
N SER A 90 7.83 -6.75 12.17
CA SER A 90 8.27 -8.14 12.32
C SER A 90 8.85 -8.70 11.02
N VAL A 91 9.64 -9.77 11.12
CA VAL A 91 10.06 -10.55 9.95
C VAL A 91 8.90 -11.49 9.59
N PHE A 92 8.47 -11.45 8.34
CA PHE A 92 7.42 -12.33 7.82
C PHE A 92 8.02 -13.63 7.26
N ALA A 93 9.12 -13.51 6.51
CA ALA A 93 9.83 -14.64 5.93
C ALA A 93 11.30 -14.26 5.64
N ASP A 94 12.20 -15.24 5.75
CA ASP A 94 13.60 -15.11 5.33
C ASP A 94 13.71 -15.55 3.86
N VAL A 95 13.86 -14.58 2.97
CA VAL A 95 13.91 -14.76 1.51
C VAL A 95 14.68 -13.60 0.86
N PRO A 96 15.67 -13.88 0.00
CA PRO A 96 16.30 -12.86 -0.84
C PRO A 96 15.28 -12.07 -1.65
N VAL A 97 15.32 -10.74 -1.59
CA VAL A 97 14.34 -9.88 -2.28
C VAL A 97 15.00 -8.68 -2.89
N ARG A 98 14.89 -8.58 -4.21
CA ARG A 98 15.59 -7.60 -5.06
C ARG A 98 14.74 -7.11 -6.24
N GLY A 99 13.46 -7.44 -6.23
CA GLY A 99 12.46 -7.01 -7.22
C GLY A 99 11.11 -6.79 -6.56
N ALA A 100 10.02 -7.05 -7.28
CA ALA A 100 8.67 -6.88 -6.76
C ALA A 100 8.32 -7.87 -5.64
N VAL A 101 7.41 -7.39 -4.78
CA VAL A 101 6.68 -8.13 -3.75
C VAL A 101 5.21 -7.87 -4.03
N ARG A 102 4.41 -8.93 -4.21
CA ARG A 102 2.98 -8.81 -4.57
C ARG A 102 2.14 -9.93 -3.99
N PHE A 103 1.02 -9.60 -3.38
CA PHE A 103 0.01 -10.58 -3.04
C PHE A 103 -0.61 -11.15 -4.31
N GLY A 104 -0.83 -12.46 -4.29
CA GLY A 104 -1.48 -13.19 -5.36
C GLY A 104 -2.61 -14.08 -4.83
N PRO A 105 -3.13 -14.98 -5.69
CA PRO A 105 -4.23 -15.86 -5.34
C PRO A 105 -3.98 -16.67 -4.06
N GLY A 106 -5.02 -16.81 -3.23
CA GLY A 106 -4.97 -17.57 -1.98
C GLY A 106 -4.21 -16.89 -0.84
N GLY A 107 -3.88 -15.59 -0.96
CA GLY A 107 -3.16 -14.83 0.07
C GLY A 107 -1.66 -15.12 0.11
N TYR A 108 -1.12 -15.81 -0.91
CA TYR A 108 0.31 -16.04 -1.04
C TYR A 108 1.01 -14.75 -1.45
N LEU A 109 2.20 -14.52 -0.92
CA LEU A 109 3.05 -13.39 -1.28
C LEU A 109 4.10 -13.84 -2.30
N TYR A 110 4.07 -13.27 -3.51
CA TYR A 110 5.00 -13.58 -4.59
C TYR A 110 6.16 -12.59 -4.57
N VAL A 111 7.39 -13.10 -4.73
CA VAL A 111 8.62 -12.33 -4.58
C VAL A 111 9.56 -12.62 -5.76
N CYS A 112 10.08 -11.55 -6.36
CA CYS A 112 11.15 -11.63 -7.35
C CYS A 112 12.51 -11.71 -6.67
N GLU A 113 13.16 -12.87 -6.76
CA GLU A 113 14.53 -13.10 -6.32
C GLU A 113 15.49 -12.80 -7.48
N LYS A 114 15.62 -11.51 -7.81
CA LYS A 114 16.27 -11.01 -9.02
C LYS A 114 17.59 -11.72 -9.37
N TRP A 115 18.49 -11.86 -8.39
CA TRP A 115 19.83 -12.44 -8.61
C TRP A 115 19.85 -13.97 -8.58
N GLU A 116 18.82 -14.58 -8.01
CA GLU A 116 18.67 -16.03 -7.98
C GLU A 116 17.95 -16.56 -9.22
N GLY A 117 17.47 -15.65 -10.09
CA GLY A 117 16.87 -16.01 -11.37
C GLY A 117 15.55 -16.76 -11.20
N LYS A 118 14.77 -16.40 -10.18
CA LYS A 118 13.47 -17.04 -9.93
C LYS A 118 12.45 -16.11 -9.27
N VAL A 119 11.20 -16.53 -9.40
CA VAL A 119 10.07 -16.01 -8.62
C VAL A 119 9.64 -17.10 -7.66
N VAL A 120 9.50 -16.74 -6.40
CA VAL A 120 8.99 -17.63 -5.35
C VAL A 120 7.65 -17.13 -4.84
N ARG A 121 6.90 -18.00 -4.16
CA ARG A 121 5.73 -17.62 -3.37
C ARG A 121 5.90 -18.07 -1.93
N ILE A 122 5.33 -17.26 -1.03
CA ILE A 122 5.37 -17.47 0.42
C ILE A 122 3.94 -17.73 0.89
N SER A 123 3.73 -18.74 1.73
CA SER A 123 2.41 -19.01 2.31
C SER A 123 1.88 -17.82 3.12
N PRO A 124 0.55 -17.70 3.27
CA PRO A 124 -0.07 -16.60 4.02
C PRO A 124 0.42 -16.44 5.47
N ASP A 125 0.92 -17.53 6.07
CA ASP A 125 1.50 -17.55 7.42
C ASP A 125 3.02 -17.30 7.44
N GLY A 126 3.66 -17.10 6.29
CA GLY A 126 5.10 -16.89 6.16
C GLY A 126 5.96 -18.14 6.29
N ALA A 127 5.35 -19.32 6.53
CA ALA A 127 6.09 -20.51 6.95
C ALA A 127 6.73 -21.31 5.82
N THR A 128 6.22 -21.21 4.59
CA THR A 128 6.68 -22.01 3.44
C THR A 128 7.02 -21.12 2.27
N ILE A 129 8.12 -21.44 1.59
CA ILE A 129 8.59 -20.75 0.38
C ILE A 129 8.69 -21.81 -0.72
N GLU A 130 8.07 -21.54 -1.86
CA GLU A 130 8.02 -22.45 -3.00
C GLU A 130 8.44 -21.71 -4.27
N ASP A 131 9.28 -22.36 -5.08
CA ASP A 131 9.64 -21.86 -6.40
C ASP A 131 8.42 -21.89 -7.33
N VAL A 132 8.15 -20.78 -8.01
CA VAL A 132 7.01 -20.62 -8.94
C VAL A 132 7.48 -20.69 -10.38
N ALA A 133 8.57 -19.99 -10.70
CA ALA A 133 9.13 -19.94 -12.04
C ALA A 133 10.63 -19.62 -12.00
N GLU A 134 11.38 -20.23 -12.90
CA GLU A 134 12.75 -19.81 -13.24
C GLU A 134 12.66 -18.72 -14.32
N VAL A 135 13.14 -17.53 -14.00
CA VAL A 135 13.12 -16.36 -14.88
C VAL A 135 14.42 -15.62 -14.64
N SER A 136 15.19 -15.30 -15.67
CA SER A 136 16.42 -14.53 -15.46
C SER A 136 16.08 -13.07 -15.12
N ASP A 137 16.81 -12.49 -14.17
CA ASP A 137 16.67 -11.09 -13.73
C ASP A 137 15.22 -10.57 -13.50
N PRO A 138 14.35 -11.26 -12.74
CA PRO A 138 12.95 -10.85 -12.59
C PRO A 138 12.87 -9.54 -11.79
N VAL A 139 12.19 -8.55 -12.37
CA VAL A 139 12.08 -7.21 -11.79
C VAL A 139 10.70 -6.97 -11.20
N SER A 140 9.66 -7.31 -11.94
CA SER A 140 8.27 -7.04 -11.55
C SER A 140 7.34 -8.16 -11.96
N LEU A 141 6.21 -8.28 -11.27
CA LEU A 141 5.14 -9.21 -11.61
C LEU A 141 3.77 -8.61 -11.33
N ASP A 142 2.74 -9.10 -12.04
CA ASP A 142 1.33 -8.76 -11.80
C ASP A 142 0.39 -9.85 -12.36
N TRP A 143 -0.88 -9.79 -11.97
CA TRP A 143 -1.91 -10.74 -12.36
C TRP A 143 -2.97 -10.09 -13.25
N ASP A 144 -3.52 -10.83 -14.21
CA ASP A 144 -4.77 -10.43 -14.86
C ASP A 144 -6.01 -10.98 -14.14
N ALA A 145 -7.19 -10.58 -14.59
CA ALA A 145 -8.47 -11.00 -14.02
C ALA A 145 -8.77 -12.50 -14.22
N ASP A 146 -8.08 -13.17 -15.15
CA ASP A 146 -8.22 -14.61 -15.41
C ASP A 146 -7.24 -15.43 -14.53
N GLY A 147 -6.37 -14.77 -13.76
CA GLY A 147 -5.40 -15.39 -12.87
C GLY A 147 -4.08 -15.76 -13.54
N ASN A 148 -3.77 -15.21 -14.72
CA ASN A 148 -2.45 -15.40 -15.34
C ASN A 148 -1.41 -14.50 -14.68
N LEU A 149 -0.24 -15.06 -14.40
CA LEU A 149 0.91 -14.35 -13.85
C LEU A 149 1.79 -13.80 -14.99
N TYR A 150 2.00 -12.49 -15.00
CA TYR A 150 2.91 -11.81 -15.91
C TYR A 150 4.15 -11.38 -15.14
N ILE A 151 5.33 -11.71 -15.67
CA ILE A 151 6.62 -11.37 -15.07
C ILE A 151 7.43 -10.58 -16.10
N VAL A 152 8.01 -9.47 -15.66
CA VAL A 152 8.97 -8.68 -16.44
C VAL A 152 10.37 -8.98 -15.94
N SER A 153 11.23 -9.35 -16.89
CA SER A 153 12.68 -9.51 -16.70
C SER A 153 13.41 -8.23 -17.09
N GLY A 154 14.49 -7.93 -16.37
CA GLY A 154 15.43 -6.85 -16.68
C GLY A 154 16.49 -7.24 -17.71
N ASP A 155 16.60 -8.52 -18.08
CA ASP A 155 17.53 -8.94 -19.11
C ASP A 155 17.08 -8.44 -20.50
N ALA A 156 17.94 -7.67 -21.14
CA ALA A 156 17.95 -7.58 -22.58
C ALA A 156 18.61 -8.88 -23.06
N GLY A 157 17.82 -9.82 -23.59
CA GLY A 157 18.33 -11.10 -24.09
C GLY A 157 19.51 -11.00 -25.04
#